data_AF-A0A7J5AQF7-F1
#
_entry.id   AF-A0A7J5AQF7-F1
#
_cell.length_a   1.000
_cell.length_b   1.000
_cell.length_c   1.000
_cell.angle_alpha   90.00
_cell.angle_beta   90.00
_cell.angle_gamma   90.00
#
_symmetry.space_group_name_H-M   'P 1'
#
loop_
_entity.id
_entity.type
_entity.pdbx_description
1 polymer ?
#
loop_
_entity_poly.entity_id
_entity_poly.type
_entity_poly.pdbx_seq_one_letter_code
_entity_poly.pdbx_strand_id
1 'polypeptide(L)'
;MEFSKDYKELGEIIVKKLRDENFKYYSQKREFGKSMTAKEYSELPRNPNLAPELQQLEDERFEFFNGLNERQTEILNRFILNVLDSTAFNFLREIEENLNNNESIGLTINGQKVENLTSELLSGTLFGEYFLWTEKSSEFGEFQQ
;
A
#
# COMPACT_ATOMS: atom_id res chain seq x y z
N MET A 1 4.11 -21.15 -18.92
CA MET A 1 5.38 -20.51 -18.53
C MET A 1 5.48 -20.67 -17.03
N GLU A 2 6.48 -21.42 -16.54
CA GLU A 2 6.86 -21.37 -15.13
C GLU A 2 7.56 -20.02 -14.92
N PHE A 3 6.94 -19.13 -14.17
CA PHE A 3 7.61 -17.92 -13.67
C PHE A 3 8.69 -18.37 -12.70
N SER A 4 9.93 -17.86 -12.79
CA SER A 4 10.91 -18.16 -11.75
C SER A 4 10.36 -17.77 -10.38
N LYS A 5 10.68 -18.60 -9.39
CA LYS A 5 10.22 -18.44 -8.01
C LYS A 5 10.54 -17.04 -7.44
N ASP A 6 11.68 -16.49 -7.84
CA ASP A 6 12.22 -15.25 -7.30
C ASP A 6 11.47 -13.99 -7.83
N TYR A 7 10.95 -14.05 -9.06
CA TYR A 7 10.13 -12.99 -9.65
C TYR A 7 8.78 -12.84 -8.93
N LYS A 8 8.14 -13.98 -8.63
CA LYS A 8 6.90 -14.03 -7.86
C LYS A 8 7.10 -13.44 -6.46
N GLU A 9 8.24 -13.71 -5.83
CA GLU A 9 8.56 -13.20 -4.49
C GLU A 9 8.72 -11.66 -4.46
N LEU A 10 9.37 -11.07 -5.46
CA LEU A 10 9.46 -9.61 -5.60
C LEU A 10 8.08 -8.96 -5.77
N GLY A 11 7.25 -9.52 -6.66
CA GLY A 11 5.90 -9.04 -6.89
C GLY A 11 5.00 -9.13 -5.65
N GLU A 12 5.05 -10.26 -4.95
CA GLU A 12 4.33 -10.46 -3.69
C GLU A 12 4.79 -9.50 -2.60
N ILE A 13 6.10 -9.25 -2.48
CA ILE A 13 6.63 -8.29 -1.52
C ILE A 13 6.15 -6.88 -1.84
N ILE A 14 6.17 -6.48 -3.12
CA ILE A 14 5.73 -5.14 -3.52
C ILE A 14 4.24 -4.95 -3.27
N VAL A 15 3.39 -5.90 -3.66
CA VAL A 15 1.95 -5.86 -3.35
C VAL A 15 1.74 -5.81 -1.84
N LYS A 16 2.39 -6.70 -1.08
CA LYS A 16 2.21 -6.76 0.37
C LYS A 16 2.66 -5.47 1.08
N LYS A 17 3.86 -4.97 0.76
CA LYS A 17 4.50 -3.86 1.47
C LYS A 17 4.02 -2.49 1.01
N LEU A 18 3.86 -2.29 -0.29
CA LEU A 18 3.48 -0.99 -0.83
C LEU A 18 1.96 -0.80 -0.88
N ARG A 19 1.18 -1.88 -1.05
CA ARG A 19 -0.28 -1.81 -1.14
C ARG A 19 -0.98 -2.29 0.12
N ASP A 20 -0.90 -3.57 0.45
CA ASP A 20 -1.80 -4.18 1.44
C ASP A 20 -1.54 -3.72 2.87
N GLU A 21 -0.27 -3.64 3.30
CA GLU A 21 0.07 -3.15 4.65
C GLU A 21 -0.32 -1.67 4.82
N ASN A 22 -0.14 -0.83 3.80
CA ASN A 22 -0.54 0.57 3.81
C ASN A 22 -2.06 0.72 3.82
N PHE A 23 -2.78 -0.06 3.01
CA PHE A 23 -4.23 -0.03 2.98
C PHE A 23 -4.84 -0.57 4.28
N LYS A 24 -4.21 -1.56 4.91
CA LYS A 24 -4.59 -2.07 6.24
C LYS A 24 -4.43 -0.99 7.30
N TYR A 25 -3.31 -0.27 7.31
CA TYR A 25 -3.11 0.85 8.23
C TYR A 25 -4.17 1.94 8.06
N TYR A 26 -4.44 2.34 6.81
CA TYR A 26 -5.53 3.25 6.47
C TYR A 26 -6.89 2.74 6.96
N SER A 27 -7.21 1.47 6.68
CA SER A 27 -8.48 0.85 7.05
C SER A 27 -8.66 0.83 8.57
N GLN A 28 -7.62 0.54 9.35
CA GLN A 28 -7.68 0.59 10.81
C GLN A 28 -8.03 1.99 11.33
N LYS A 29 -7.43 3.04 10.75
CA LYS A 29 -7.73 4.43 11.12
C LYS A 29 -9.16 4.83 10.75
N ARG A 30 -9.63 4.42 9.58
CA ARG A 30 -11.01 4.61 9.13
C ARG A 30 -12.00 3.91 10.06
N GLU A 31 -11.79 2.62 10.35
CA GLU A 31 -12.68 1.85 11.24
C GLU A 31 -12.72 2.46 12.64
N PHE A 32 -11.57 2.91 13.17
CA PHE A 32 -11.54 3.65 14.42
C PHE A 32 -12.39 4.93 14.35
N GLY A 33 -12.23 5.74 13.29
CA GLY A 33 -13.04 6.94 13.06
C GLY A 33 -14.55 6.70 12.94
N LYS A 34 -14.95 5.48 12.59
CA LYS A 34 -16.37 5.05 12.51
C LYS A 34 -16.87 4.28 13.73
N SER A 35 -15.99 3.88 14.64
CA SER A 35 -16.32 2.98 15.74
C SER A 35 -17.16 3.63 16.85
N MET A 36 -17.18 4.96 16.93
CA MET A 36 -17.87 5.72 17.96
C MET A 36 -18.32 7.09 17.42
N THR A 37 -19.17 7.78 18.17
CA THR A 37 -19.60 9.16 17.86
C THR A 37 -18.52 10.18 18.24
N ALA A 38 -18.55 11.37 17.62
CA ALA A 38 -17.68 12.48 18.01
C ALA A 38 -17.78 12.87 19.50
N LYS A 39 -18.97 12.73 20.10
CA LYS A 39 -19.17 12.96 21.52
C LYS A 39 -18.38 11.96 22.37
N GLU A 40 -18.55 10.66 22.10
CA GLU A 40 -17.81 9.60 22.81
C GLU A 40 -16.31 9.75 22.64
N TYR A 41 -15.85 10.13 21.44
CA TYR A 41 -14.43 10.40 21.18
C TYR A 41 -13.89 11.55 22.03
N SER A 42 -14.63 12.65 22.17
CA SER A 42 -14.21 13.80 22.98
C SER A 42 -14.06 13.49 24.48
N GLU A 43 -14.71 12.43 24.95
CA GLU A 43 -14.67 11.98 26.34
C GLU A 43 -13.49 11.02 26.61
N LEU A 44 -12.78 10.58 25.56
CA LEU A 44 -11.62 9.71 25.72
C LEU A 44 -10.44 10.43 26.39
N PRO A 45 -9.71 9.74 27.28
CA PRO A 45 -8.50 10.29 27.87
C PRO A 45 -7.45 10.50 26.78
N ARG A 46 -7.00 11.75 26.64
CA ARG A 46 -5.93 12.12 25.70
C ARG A 46 -4.59 11.60 26.19
N ASN A 47 -3.69 11.25 25.27
CA ASN A 47 -2.34 10.82 25.62
C ASN A 47 -1.53 12.04 26.09
N PRO A 48 -1.11 12.11 27.38
CA PRO A 48 -0.40 13.28 27.90
C PRO A 48 1.01 13.44 27.32
N ASN A 49 1.55 12.40 26.67
CA ASN A 49 2.89 12.42 26.07
C ASN A 49 2.87 12.72 24.57
N LEU A 50 1.69 12.96 23.97
CA LEU A 50 1.58 13.28 22.56
C LEU A 50 1.73 14.79 22.36
N ALA A 51 2.52 15.19 21.37
CA ALA A 51 2.65 16.60 21.00
C ALA A 51 1.26 17.16 20.60
N PRO A 52 0.91 18.41 21.00
CA PRO A 52 -0.39 18.99 20.71
C PRO A 52 -0.77 18.96 19.22
N GLU A 53 0.19 19.20 18.33
CA GLU A 53 -0.01 19.19 16.88
C GLU A 53 -0.35 17.79 16.36
N LEU A 54 0.25 16.75 16.94
CA LEU A 54 -0.06 15.37 16.60
C LEU A 54 -1.43 14.95 17.14
N GLN A 55 -1.81 15.43 18.33
CA GLN A 55 -3.15 15.22 18.87
C GLN A 55 -4.21 15.88 17.98
N GLN A 56 -3.97 17.12 17.54
CA GLN A 56 -4.85 17.83 16.61
C GLN A 56 -5.01 17.05 15.30
N LEU A 57 -3.92 16.54 14.72
CA LEU A 57 -4.00 15.73 13.51
C LEU A 57 -4.81 14.43 13.70
N GLU A 58 -4.72 13.77 14.86
CA GLU A 58 -5.54 12.59 15.14
C GLU A 58 -7.02 12.94 15.35
N ASP A 59 -7.31 14.09 15.95
CA ASP A 59 -8.67 14.59 16.10
C ASP A 59 -9.30 14.92 14.74
N GLU A 60 -8.58 15.66 13.88
CA GLU A 60 -9.01 16.00 12.51
C GLU A 60 -9.24 14.75 11.66
N ARG A 61 -8.37 13.74 11.78
CA ARG A 61 -8.54 12.44 11.10
C ARG A 61 -9.78 11.71 11.58
N PHE A 62 -10.01 11.67 12.90
CA PHE A 62 -11.20 11.03 13.46
C PHE A 62 -12.46 11.71 12.93
N GLU A 63 -12.55 13.04 13.04
CA GLU A 63 -13.71 13.83 12.58
C GLU A 63 -13.96 13.64 11.09
N PHE A 64 -12.91 13.67 10.28
CA PHE A 64 -13.01 13.42 8.84
C PHE A 64 -13.66 12.06 8.56
N PHE A 65 -13.15 10.97 9.14
CA PHE A 65 -13.70 9.63 8.91
C PHE A 65 -15.10 9.44 9.49
N ASN A 66 -15.38 10.04 10.65
CA ASN A 66 -16.70 9.98 11.30
C ASN A 66 -17.78 10.64 10.43
N GLY A 67 -17.42 11.72 9.73
CA GLY A 67 -18.32 12.45 8.84
C GLY A 67 -18.60 11.79 7.49
N LEU A 68 -17.86 10.73 7.11
CA LEU A 68 -18.05 10.07 5.82
C LEU A 68 -19.24 9.11 5.84
N ASN A 69 -20.18 9.31 4.93
CA ASN A 69 -21.20 8.29 4.64
C ASN A 69 -20.60 7.07 3.92
N GLU A 70 -21.39 6.00 3.78
CA GLU A 70 -20.95 4.74 3.16
C GLU A 70 -20.42 4.92 1.74
N ARG A 71 -21.15 5.68 0.90
CA ARG A 71 -20.74 5.95 -0.49
C ARG A 71 -19.41 6.72 -0.55
N GLN A 72 -19.25 7.76 0.26
CA GLN A 72 -18.00 8.53 0.33
C GLN A 72 -16.85 7.65 0.82
N THR A 73 -17.13 6.75 1.75
CA THR A 73 -16.14 5.81 2.29
C THR A 73 -15.66 4.84 1.22
N GLU A 74 -16.58 4.28 0.43
CA GLU A 74 -16.23 3.40 -0.68
C GLU A 74 -15.41 4.12 -1.74
N ILE A 75 -15.80 5.35 -2.12
CA ILE A 75 -15.05 6.18 -3.06
C ILE A 75 -13.63 6.44 -2.52
N LEU A 76 -13.50 6.78 -1.24
CA LEU A 76 -12.20 7.03 -0.63
C LEU A 76 -11.34 5.76 -0.60
N ASN A 77 -11.91 4.60 -0.29
CA ASN A 77 -11.19 3.32 -0.33
C ASN A 77 -10.61 3.04 -1.71
N ARG A 78 -11.41 3.20 -2.77
CA ARG A 78 -10.97 3.04 -4.16
C ARG A 78 -9.88 4.06 -4.51
N PHE A 79 -10.04 5.31 -4.10
CA PHE A 79 -9.05 6.36 -4.34
C PHE A 79 -7.70 6.04 -3.68
N ILE A 80 -7.70 5.65 -2.41
CA ILE A 80 -6.47 5.29 -1.69
C ILE A 80 -5.80 4.07 -2.34
N LEU A 81 -6.57 3.03 -2.68
CA LEU A 81 -6.02 1.87 -3.38
C LEU A 81 -5.37 2.25 -4.72
N ASN A 82 -6.03 3.09 -5.53
CA ASN A 82 -5.46 3.55 -6.80
C ASN A 82 -4.15 4.33 -6.62
N VAL A 83 -4.03 5.13 -5.56
CA VAL A 83 -2.78 5.84 -5.23
C VAL A 83 -1.68 4.86 -4.83
N LEU A 84 -2.01 3.85 -4.01
CA LEU A 84 -1.07 2.80 -3.61
C LEU A 84 -0.63 1.95 -4.81
N ASP A 85 -1.56 1.60 -5.70
CA ASP A 85 -1.28 0.86 -6.94
C ASP A 85 -0.36 1.67 -7.86
N SER A 86 -0.64 2.96 -8.03
CA SER A 86 0.21 3.86 -8.82
C SER A 86 1.61 3.99 -8.23
N THR A 87 1.73 4.01 -6.90
CA THR A 87 3.01 4.11 -6.20
C THR A 87 3.82 2.82 -6.37
N ALA A 88 3.18 1.66 -6.18
CA ALA A 88 3.81 0.36 -6.39
C ALA A 88 4.28 0.19 -7.83
N PHE A 89 3.48 0.65 -8.79
CA PHE A 89 3.85 0.67 -10.20
C PHE A 89 5.07 1.56 -10.49
N ASN A 90 5.06 2.81 -10.03
CA ASN A 90 6.20 3.71 -10.24
C ASN A 90 7.49 3.16 -9.61
N PHE A 91 7.38 2.49 -8.46
CA PHE A 91 8.51 1.84 -7.82
C PHE A 91 9.05 0.66 -8.63
N LEU A 92 8.18 -0.19 -9.17
CA LEU A 92 8.56 -1.29 -10.08
C LEU A 92 9.25 -0.77 -11.33
N ARG A 93 8.72 0.30 -11.91
CA ARG A 93 9.28 0.94 -13.09
C ARG A 93 10.68 1.50 -12.83
N GLU A 94 10.87 2.16 -11.69
CA GLU A 94 12.19 2.66 -11.29
C GLU A 94 13.20 1.51 -11.14
N ILE A 95 12.78 0.39 -10.53
CA ILE A 95 13.61 -0.83 -10.47
C ILE A 95 14.00 -1.28 -11.89
N GLU A 96 13.03 -1.41 -12.79
CA GLU A 96 13.27 -1.85 -14.17
C GLU A 96 14.23 -0.91 -14.93
N GLU A 97 14.03 0.40 -14.83
CA GLU A 97 14.87 1.41 -15.48
C GLU A 97 16.32 1.38 -14.95
N ASN A 98 16.51 1.24 -13.63
CA ASN A 98 17.84 1.12 -13.03
C ASN A 98 18.54 -0.20 -13.44
N LEU A 99 17.82 -1.33 -13.44
CA LEU A 99 18.38 -2.62 -13.89
C LEU A 99 18.81 -2.58 -15.35
N ASN A 100 18.02 -1.95 -16.23
CA ASN A 100 18.36 -1.75 -17.63
C ASN A 100 19.61 -0.91 -17.84
N ASN A 101 19.85 0.07 -16.96
CA ASN A 101 21.05 0.92 -16.99
C ASN A 101 22.26 0.27 -16.29
N ASN A 102 22.14 -0.98 -15.81
CA ASN A 102 23.13 -1.66 -14.95
C ASN A 102 23.49 -0.87 -13.68
N GLU A 103 22.53 -0.09 -13.16
CA GLU A 103 22.68 0.65 -11.92
C GLU A 103 22.25 -0.22 -10.72
N SER A 104 22.92 -0.02 -9.57
CA SER A 104 22.56 -0.73 -8.35
C SER A 104 21.44 -0.02 -7.63
N ILE A 105 20.40 -0.77 -7.28
CA ILE A 105 19.21 -0.29 -6.55
C ILE A 105 19.47 -0.38 -5.03
N GLY A 106 20.41 -1.22 -4.60
CA GLY A 106 20.71 -1.41 -3.18
C GLY A 106 19.60 -2.12 -2.41
N LEU A 107 18.69 -2.81 -3.12
CA LEU A 107 17.60 -3.59 -2.55
C LEU A 107 17.96 -5.08 -2.53
N THR A 108 17.64 -5.75 -1.43
CA THR A 108 17.79 -7.20 -1.30
C THR A 108 16.48 -7.88 -0.93
N ILE A 109 16.22 -9.03 -1.54
CA ILE A 109 15.08 -9.90 -1.24
C ILE A 109 15.62 -11.27 -0.86
N ASN A 110 15.22 -11.78 0.31
CA ASN A 110 15.67 -13.06 0.85
C ASN A 110 17.21 -13.23 0.86
N GLY A 111 17.92 -12.12 1.12
CA GLY A 111 19.38 -12.08 1.12
C GLY A 111 20.04 -12.02 -0.26
N GLN A 112 19.26 -12.00 -1.33
CA GLN A 112 19.76 -11.83 -2.70
C GLN A 112 19.54 -10.41 -3.20
N LYS A 113 20.52 -9.89 -3.93
CA LYS A 113 20.44 -8.60 -4.61
C LYS A 113 19.39 -8.64 -5.72
N VAL A 114 18.52 -7.64 -5.78
CA VAL A 114 17.50 -7.52 -6.83
C VAL A 114 18.16 -7.41 -8.22
N GLU A 115 19.38 -6.87 -8.29
CA GLU A 115 20.19 -6.81 -9.50
C GLU A 115 20.55 -8.18 -10.09
N ASN A 116 20.44 -9.24 -9.30
CA ASN A 116 20.69 -10.61 -9.77
C ASN A 116 19.42 -11.26 -10.37
N LEU A 117 18.26 -10.61 -10.30
CA LEU A 117 16.98 -11.12 -10.82
C LEU A 117 16.80 -10.85 -12.34
N THR A 118 17.90 -10.64 -13.05
CA THR A 118 17.98 -9.77 -14.24
C THR A 118 17.54 -10.38 -15.57
N SER A 119 17.34 -11.69 -15.72
CA SER A 119 16.95 -12.23 -17.05
C SER A 119 15.44 -12.25 -17.32
N GLU A 120 14.59 -12.23 -16.30
CA GLU A 120 13.13 -12.41 -16.46
C GLU A 120 12.32 -11.13 -16.21
N LEU A 121 12.78 -10.24 -15.32
CA LEU A 121 12.18 -8.90 -15.08
C LEU A 121 12.13 -8.05 -16.36
N LEU A 122 13.10 -8.24 -17.27
CA LEU A 122 13.31 -7.44 -18.48
C LEU A 122 12.44 -7.86 -19.68
N SER A 123 11.51 -8.81 -19.50
CA SER A 123 10.66 -9.31 -20.58
C SER A 123 9.49 -8.40 -20.96
N GLY A 124 9.33 -7.26 -20.26
CA GLY A 124 8.61 -6.10 -20.77
C GLY A 124 7.15 -5.93 -20.36
N THR A 125 6.65 -6.62 -19.32
CA THR A 125 5.30 -6.31 -18.79
C THR A 125 5.18 -6.39 -17.27
N LEU A 126 6.09 -5.78 -16.50
CA LEU A 126 5.91 -5.61 -15.05
C LEU A 126 4.55 -4.95 -14.71
N PHE A 127 4.04 -4.12 -15.61
CA PHE A 127 2.68 -3.57 -15.54
C PHE A 127 1.59 -4.65 -15.52
N GLY A 128 1.57 -5.55 -16.52
CA GLY A 128 0.56 -6.61 -16.60
C GLY A 128 0.70 -7.62 -15.46
N GLU A 129 1.94 -7.88 -15.05
CA GLU A 129 2.26 -8.83 -13.99
C GLU A 129 1.89 -8.28 -12.61
N TYR A 130 1.96 -6.96 -12.39
CA TYR A 130 1.49 -6.31 -11.16
C TYR A 130 0.00 -6.52 -10.89
N PHE A 131 -0.86 -6.37 -11.90
CA PHE A 131 -2.30 -6.63 -11.73
C PHE A 131 -2.56 -8.10 -11.45
N LEU A 132 -1.84 -9.01 -12.12
CA LEU A 132 -1.92 -10.45 -11.86
C LEU A 132 -1.46 -10.80 -10.43
N TRP A 133 -0.42 -10.14 -9.91
CA TRP A 133 0.02 -10.33 -8.53
C TRP A 133 -0.97 -9.77 -7.53
N THR A 134 -1.58 -8.62 -7.83
CA THR A 134 -2.60 -8.03 -6.97
C THR A 134 -3.82 -8.94 -6.90
N GLU A 135 -4.29 -9.47 -8.04
CA GLU A 135 -5.41 -10.41 -8.09
C GLU A 135 -5.11 -11.70 -7.30
N LYS A 136 -3.90 -12.24 -7.39
CA LYS A 136 -3.53 -13.54 -6.78
C LYS A 136 -3.12 -13.45 -5.31
N SER A 137 -2.52 -12.34 -4.91
CA SER A 137 -1.80 -12.24 -3.65
C SER A 137 -2.31 -11.14 -2.72
N SER A 138 -3.23 -10.29 -3.17
CA SER A 138 -3.79 -9.24 -2.33
C SER A 138 -5.01 -9.70 -1.54
N GLU A 139 -5.07 -9.33 -0.26
CA GLU A 139 -6.26 -9.45 0.58
C GLU A 139 -7.37 -8.46 0.18
N PHE A 140 -7.07 -7.49 -0.67
CA PHE A 140 -7.97 -6.43 -1.15
C PHE A 140 -8.09 -6.41 -2.68
N GLY A 141 -7.88 -7.55 -3.35
CA GLY A 141 -7.98 -7.67 -4.81
C GLY A 141 -9.39 -7.37 -5.36
N GLU A 142 -10.43 -7.63 -4.56
CA GLU A 142 -11.84 -7.41 -4.95
C GLU A 142 -12.19 -5.93 -5.25
N PHE A 143 -11.36 -4.99 -4.81
CA PHE A 143 -11.58 -3.55 -5.03
C PHE A 143 -11.05 -3.02 -6.37
N GLN A 144 -10.50 -3.88 -7.24
CA GLN A 144 -10.07 -3.50 -8.59
C GLN A 144 -11.23 -3.41 -9.63
N GLN A 145 -12.48 -3.64 -9.23
CA GLN A 145 -13.68 -3.56 -10.11
C GLN A 145 -14.47 -2.25 -10.01
#